data_AF-A0A4Q2J986-F1
#
_entry.id   AF-A0A4Q2J986-F1
#
_cell.length_a   1.000
_cell.length_b   1.000
_cell.length_c   1.000
_cell.angle_alpha   90.00
_cell.angle_beta   90.00
_cell.angle_gamma   90.00
#
_symmetry.space_group_name_H-M   'P 1'
#
loop_
_entity.id
_entity.type
_entity.pdbx_description
1 polymer ?
#
loop_
_entity_poly.entity_id
_entity_poly.type
_entity_poly.pdbx_seq_one_letter_code
_entity_poly.pdbx_strand_id
1 'polypeptide(L)'
;MTPADLSRALYDLVDALVARRREAGADVELDLAPDAVTLERPKLREHGDWASSIALRIAKPLGANPRELATELAAGLAGVDGVASAE
;
A
#
# COMPACT_ATOMS: atom_id res chain seq x y z
N MET A 1 -13.80 1.58 9.81
CA MET A 1 -12.39 1.26 9.54
C MET A 1 -11.54 1.59 10.77
N THR A 2 -10.92 0.59 11.41
CA THR A 2 -9.88 0.84 12.43
C THR A 2 -8.50 0.96 11.75
N PRO A 3 -7.44 1.45 12.43
CA PRO A 3 -6.10 1.48 11.84
C PRO A 3 -5.58 0.08 11.51
N ALA A 4 -5.90 -0.93 12.34
CA ALA A 4 -5.51 -2.30 12.07
C ALA A 4 -6.18 -2.84 10.80
N ASP A 5 -7.47 -2.55 10.62
CA ASP A 5 -8.21 -2.91 9.40
C ASP A 5 -7.62 -2.22 8.16
N LEU A 6 -7.23 -0.93 8.26
CA LEU A 6 -6.64 -0.18 7.17
C LEU A 6 -5.24 -0.70 6.79
N SER A 7 -4.39 -0.99 7.79
CA SER A 7 -3.10 -1.66 7.57
C SER A 7 -3.29 -2.99 6.86
N ARG A 8 -4.30 -3.77 7.27
CA ARG A 8 -4.60 -5.06 6.65
C ARG A 8 -5.07 -4.91 5.20
N ALA A 9 -5.98 -3.97 4.93
CA ALA A 9 -6.44 -3.70 3.57
C ALA A 9 -5.28 -3.26 2.66
N LEU A 10 -4.39 -2.41 3.15
CA LEU A 10 -3.21 -1.98 2.41
C LEU A 10 -2.23 -3.14 2.16
N TYR A 11 -2.04 -4.03 3.13
CA TYR A 11 -1.27 -5.26 2.94
C TYR A 11 -1.86 -6.14 1.84
N ASP A 12 -3.17 -6.41 1.89
CA ASP A 12 -3.85 -7.26 0.90
C ASP A 12 -3.74 -6.66 -0.52
N LEU A 13 -3.76 -5.33 -0.66
CA LEU A 13 -3.50 -4.65 -1.93
C LEU A 13 -2.07 -4.84 -2.45
N VAL A 14 -1.07 -4.80 -1.56
CA VAL A 14 0.33 -5.06 -1.92
C VAL A 14 0.52 -6.51 -2.35
N ASP A 15 -0.09 -7.46 -1.64
CA ASP A 15 -0.02 -8.88 -1.99
C ASP A 15 -0.67 -9.14 -3.36
N ALA A 16 -1.87 -8.59 -3.58
CA ALA A 16 -2.55 -8.68 -4.88
C ALA A 16 -1.73 -8.04 -6.01
N LEU A 17 -1.06 -6.92 -5.75
CA LEU A 17 -0.18 -6.28 -6.71
C LEU A 17 1.00 -7.17 -7.10
N VAL A 18 1.66 -7.80 -6.13
CA VAL A 18 2.78 -8.71 -6.38
C VAL A 18 2.31 -9.95 -7.14
N ALA A 19 1.16 -10.52 -6.75
CA ALA A 19 0.55 -11.65 -7.46
C ALA A 19 0.30 -11.32 -8.94
N ARG A 20 -0.31 -10.18 -9.25
CA ARG A 20 -0.53 -9.73 -10.65
C ARG A 20 0.76 -9.59 -11.44
N ARG A 21 1.84 -9.07 -10.83
CA ARG A 21 3.13 -8.95 -11.51
C ARG A 21 3.75 -10.32 -11.81
N ARG A 22 3.64 -11.27 -10.89
CA ARG A 22 4.11 -12.66 -11.11
C ARG A 22 3.33 -13.35 -12.22
N GLU A 23 2.00 -13.18 -12.25
CA GLU A 23 1.15 -13.69 -13.34
C GLU A 23 1.53 -13.09 -14.71
N ALA A 24 1.96 -11.82 -14.73
CA ALA A 24 2.49 -11.16 -15.91
C ALA A 24 3.93 -11.57 -16.28
N GLY A 25 4.54 -12.50 -15.54
CA GLY A 25 5.88 -13.03 -15.80
C GLY A 25 7.03 -12.22 -15.20
N ALA A 26 6.75 -11.27 -14.30
CA ALA A 26 7.80 -10.56 -13.59
C ALA A 26 8.40 -11.44 -12.49
N ASP A 27 9.73 -11.49 -12.43
CA ASP A 27 10.47 -12.15 -11.36
C ASP A 27 10.54 -11.23 -10.14
N VAL A 28 9.53 -11.31 -9.28
CA VAL A 28 9.37 -10.46 -8.09
C VAL A 28 9.35 -11.31 -6.83
N GLU A 29 10.41 -11.17 -6.04
CA GLU A 29 10.47 -11.67 -4.67
C GLU A 29 10.25 -10.53 -3.68
N LEU A 30 9.12 -10.59 -2.96
CA LEU A 30 8.82 -9.69 -1.86
C LEU A 30 8.43 -10.54 -0.66
N ASP A 31 9.27 -10.53 0.37
CA ASP A 31 8.94 -11.04 1.70
C ASP A 31 8.42 -9.87 2.55
N LEU A 32 7.09 -9.78 2.67
CA LEU A 32 6.41 -8.77 3.43
C LEU A 32 5.40 -9.45 4.35
N ALA A 33 5.59 -9.29 5.66
CA ALA A 33 4.62 -9.74 6.66
C ALA A 33 3.51 -8.68 6.84
N PRO A 34 2.30 -9.06 7.27
CA PRO A 34 1.19 -8.10 7.46
C PRO A 34 1.50 -6.95 8.42
N ASP A 35 2.25 -7.23 9.49
CA ASP A 35 2.69 -6.27 10.51
C ASP A 35 3.75 -5.28 9.99
N ALA A 36 4.35 -5.58 8.86
CA ALA A 36 5.32 -4.73 8.18
C ALA A 36 4.68 -3.50 7.52
N VAL A 37 3.34 -3.49 7.37
CA VAL A 37 2.56 -2.35 6.86
C VAL A 37 2.13 -1.46 8.03
N THR A 38 2.93 -0.42 8.26
CA THR A 38 2.68 0.55 9.33
C THR A 38 1.86 1.73 8.84
N LEU A 39 1.04 2.26 9.74
CA LEU A 39 0.34 3.52 9.60
C LEU A 39 0.82 4.50 10.66
N GLU A 40 1.02 5.74 10.24
CA GLU A 40 1.49 6.82 11.09
C GLU A 40 0.54 8.01 11.00
N ARG A 41 0.52 8.86 12.03
CA ARG A 41 -0.23 10.10 11.97
C ARG A 41 0.54 11.16 11.18
N PRO A 42 -0.05 11.77 10.15
CA PRO A 42 0.60 12.86 9.42
C PRO A 42 0.91 14.04 10.34
N LYS A 43 2.01 14.75 10.04
CA LYS A 43 2.39 15.96 10.79
C LYS A 43 1.37 17.09 10.61
N LEU A 44 0.82 17.21 9.40
CA LEU A 44 -0.19 18.20 9.04
C LEU A 44 -1.53 17.49 8.90
N ARG A 45 -2.55 18.02 9.57
CA ARG A 45 -3.90 17.44 9.57
C ARG A 45 -4.57 17.46 8.19
N GLU A 46 -4.10 18.30 7.28
CA GLU A 46 -4.61 18.40 5.90
C GLU A 46 -4.26 17.17 5.05
N HIS A 47 -3.25 16.38 5.43
CA HIS A 47 -2.86 15.14 4.73
C HIS A 47 -3.61 13.90 5.23
N GLY A 48 -4.79 14.10 5.83
CA GLY A 48 -5.65 13.04 6.32
C GLY A 48 -5.30 12.50 7.69
N ASP A 49 -5.94 11.38 8.05
CA ASP A 49 -5.86 10.78 9.37
C ASP A 49 -4.62 9.88 9.54
N TRP A 50 -4.18 9.27 8.44
CA TRP A 50 -3.14 8.23 8.40
C TRP A 50 -2.26 8.37 7.16
N ALA A 51 -0.98 8.01 7.29
CA ALA A 51 -0.02 7.89 6.20
C ALA A 51 0.74 6.56 6.29
N SER A 52 1.21 6.05 5.14
CA SER A 52 2.08 4.88 5.06
C SER A 52 3.27 5.11 4.14
N SER A 53 4.43 4.58 4.51
CA SER A 53 5.66 4.62 3.70
C SER A 53 5.87 3.35 2.87
N ILE A 54 4.90 2.44 2.83
CA ILE A 54 5.05 1.10 2.23
C ILE A 54 5.49 1.13 0.77
N ALA A 55 5.04 2.10 -0.02
CA ALA A 55 5.40 2.24 -1.43
C ALA A 55 6.91 2.39 -1.64
N LEU A 56 7.61 3.11 -0.75
CA LEU A 56 9.07 3.24 -0.79
C LEU A 56 9.77 1.91 -0.50
N ARG A 57 9.24 1.13 0.44
CA ARG A 57 9.81 -0.15 0.87
C ARG A 57 9.70 -1.21 -0.23
N ILE A 58 8.57 -1.26 -0.93
CA ILE A 58 8.32 -2.27 -1.97
C ILE A 58 8.85 -1.86 -3.34
N ALA A 59 9.18 -0.58 -3.56
CA ALA A 59 9.67 -0.07 -4.85
C ALA A 59 10.89 -0.80 -5.41
N LYS A 60 11.92 -1.00 -4.58
CA LYS A 60 13.15 -1.67 -5.01
C LYS A 60 12.91 -3.15 -5.38
N PRO A 61 12.26 -3.98 -4.54
CA PRO A 61 11.93 -5.36 -4.90
C PRO A 61 11.06 -5.48 -6.16
N LEU A 62 10.18 -4.51 -6.40
CA LEU A 62 9.28 -4.50 -7.55
C LEU A 62 9.90 -3.84 -8.80
N GLY A 63 11.09 -3.25 -8.68
CA GLY A 63 11.73 -2.50 -9.78
C GLY A 63 10.90 -1.32 -10.29
N ALA A 64 10.06 -0.72 -9.45
CA ALA A 64 9.05 0.27 -9.85
C ALA A 64 9.27 1.62 -9.18
N ASN A 65 8.72 2.69 -9.77
CA ASN A 65 8.75 4.02 -9.18
C ASN A 65 7.86 4.04 -7.91
N PRO A 66 8.38 4.48 -6.74
CA PRO A 66 7.59 4.55 -5.52
C PRO A 66 6.31 5.39 -5.63
N ARG A 67 6.32 6.45 -6.45
CA ARG A 67 5.14 7.31 -6.65
C ARG A 67 4.06 6.60 -7.47
N GLU A 68 4.45 5.84 -8.49
CA GLU A 68 3.50 5.05 -9.28
C GLU A 68 2.87 3.96 -8.43
N LEU A 69 3.66 3.30 -7.58
CA LEU A 69 3.17 2.33 -6.61
C LEU A 69 2.21 2.95 -5.59
N ALA A 70 2.54 4.12 -5.07
CA ALA A 70 1.65 4.84 -4.15
C ALA A 70 0.31 5.15 -4.83
N THR A 71 0.34 5.66 -6.07
CA THR A 71 -0.87 5.94 -6.84
C THR A 71 -1.71 4.68 -7.08
N GLU A 72 -1.10 3.56 -7.45
CA GLU A 72 -1.83 2.29 -7.65
C GLU A 72 -2.47 1.79 -6.36
N LEU A 73 -1.75 1.86 -5.24
CA LEU A 73 -2.27 1.48 -3.91
C LEU A 73 -3.39 2.42 -3.45
N ALA A 74 -3.25 3.73 -3.66
CA ALA A 74 -4.28 4.73 -3.33
C ALA A 74 -5.56 4.48 -4.14
N ALA A 75 -5.43 4.19 -5.44
CA ALA A 75 -6.58 3.83 -6.28
C ALA A 75 -7.27 2.55 -5.80
N GLY A 76 -6.51 1.55 -5.34
CA GLY A 76 -7.07 0.34 -4.71
C GLY A 76 -7.78 0.60 -3.40
N LEU A 77 -7.22 1.47 -2.55
CA LEU A 77 -7.81 1.84 -1.25
C LEU A 77 -9.11 2.65 -1.41
N ALA A 78 -9.25 3.44 -2.47
CA ALA A 78 -10.46 4.22 -2.73
C ALA A 78 -11.73 3.35 -2.90
N GLY A 79 -11.57 2.06 -3.19
CA GLY A 79 -12.67 1.09 -3.26
C GLY A 79 -12.95 0.32 -1.96
N VAL A 80 -12.18 0.56 -0.89
CA VAL A 80 -12.31 -0.17 0.37
C VAL A 80 -13.36 0.49 1.26
N ASP A 81 -14.32 -0.29 1.76
CA ASP A 81 -15.36 0.21 2.64
C ASP A 81 -14.76 0.88 3.90
N GLY A 82 -15.25 2.08 4.23
CA GLY A 82 -14.73 2.87 5.34
C GLY A 82 -13.45 3.66 5.06
N VAL A 83 -12.93 3.68 3.82
CA VAL A 83 -11.94 4.66 3.35
C VAL A 83 -12.66 5.76 2.59
N ALA A 84 -12.61 7.00 3.09
CA ALA A 84 -13.27 8.13 2.43
C ALA A 84 -12.48 8.62 1.19
N SER A 85 -11.16 8.63 1.27
CA SER A 85 -10.23 9.00 0.20
C SER A 85 -8.83 8.46 0.49
N ALA A 86 -8.02 8.28 -0.55
CA ALA A 86 -6.60 7.95 -0.46
C ALA A 86 -5.85 8.69 -1.57
N GLU A 87 -4.68 9.26 -1.24
CA GLU A 87 -3.85 10.09 -2.12
C GLU A 87 -2.35 9.84 -1.90
#